data_AF-A0A6B3HAR4-F1
#
_entry.id   AF-A0A6B3HAR4-F1
#
_cell.length_a   1.000
_cell.length_b   1.000
_cell.length_c   1.000
_cell.angle_alpha   90.00
_cell.angle_beta   90.00
_cell.angle_gamma   90.00
#
_symmetry.space_group_name_H-M   'P 1'
#
loop_
_entity.id
_entity.type
_entity.pdbx_description
1 polymer ?
#
loop_
_entity_poly.entity_id
_entity_poly.type
_entity_poly.pdbx_seq_one_letter_code
_entity_poly.pdbx_strand_id
1 'polypeptide(L)' 'DEDALRRAYAEVTELLGKPAELLPVVQSMAPRGVDTVVRASIDAAAGAVLSFGLAGAPSELLGDTAHRLVP' A
#
# COMPACT_ATOMS: atom_id res chain seq x y z
N ASP A 1 19.60 2.37 2.65
CA ASP A 1 20.88 1.65 2.78
C ASP A 1 20.68 0.45 3.68
N GLU A 2 21.43 -0.64 3.48
CA GLU A 2 21.28 -1.92 4.17
C GLU A 2 21.35 -1.76 5.70
N ASP A 3 22.32 -1.00 6.20
CA ASP A 3 22.48 -0.78 7.64
C ASP A 3 21.28 -0.08 8.27
N ALA A 4 20.68 0.88 7.56
CA ALA A 4 19.48 1.57 8.03
C ALA A 4 18.28 0.62 8.09
N LEU A 5 18.15 -0.29 7.12
CA LEU A 5 17.12 -1.32 7.13
C LEU A 5 17.31 -2.30 8.30
N ARG A 6 18.53 -2.74 8.56
CA ARG A 6 18.84 -3.64 9.69
C ARG A 6 18.49 -2.99 11.03
N ARG A 7 18.80 -1.70 11.21
CA ARG A 7 18.41 -0.94 12.41
C ARG A 7 16.89 -0.84 12.56
N ALA A 8 16.19 -0.41 11.51
CA ALA A 8 14.73 -0.28 11.55
C ALA A 8 14.04 -1.63 11.82
N TYR A 9 14.56 -2.72 11.26
CA TYR A 9 14.06 -4.07 11.54
C TYR A 9 14.20 -4.43 13.01
N ALA A 10 15.38 -4.21 13.60
CA ALA A 10 15.63 -4.48 15.02
C ALA A 10 14.69 -3.66 15.91
N GLU A 11 14.59 -2.34 15.67
CA GLU A 11 13.71 -1.43 16.41
C GLU A 11 12.24 -1.88 16.37
N VAL A 12 11.73 -2.23 15.19
CA VAL A 12 10.36 -2.72 15.03
C VAL A 12 10.12 -3.99 15.84
N THR A 13 11.06 -4.94 15.80
CA THR A 13 10.93 -6.22 16.50
C THR A 13 11.17 -6.12 18.01
N GLU A 14 11.90 -5.11 18.46
CA GLU A 14 12.04 -4.80 19.87
C GLU A 14 10.73 -4.22 20.44
N LEU A 15 10.07 -3.34 19.67
CA LEU A 15 8.88 -2.62 20.12
C LEU A 15 7.58 -3.43 19.96
N LEU A 16 7.45 -4.23 18.90
CA LEU A 16 6.17 -4.83 18.51
C LEU A 16 6.11 -6.36 18.66
N GLY A 17 7.23 -7.03 18.95
CA GLY A 17 7.28 -8.48 19.15
C GLY A 17 8.34 -9.20 18.32
N LYS A 18 8.54 -10.49 18.60
CA LYS A 18 9.63 -11.25 17.97
C LYS A 18 9.37 -11.43 16.46
N PRO A 19 10.43 -11.51 15.63
CA PRO A 19 10.29 -11.75 14.19
C PRO A 19 9.41 -12.95 13.82
N ALA A 20 9.46 -14.03 14.61
CA ALA A 20 8.67 -15.25 14.39
C ALA A 20 7.16 -15.04 14.54
N GLU A 21 6.74 -14.01 15.29
CA GLU A 21 5.34 -13.65 15.50
C GLU A 21 4.92 -12.55 14.53
N LEU A 22 5.79 -11.54 14.33
CA LEU A 22 5.52 -10.39 13.46
C LEU A 22 5.60 -10.70 11.97
N LEU A 23 6.41 -11.69 11.57
CA LEU A 23 6.65 -12.08 10.18
C LEU A 23 6.86 -10.88 9.22
N PRO A 24 7.75 -9.93 9.56
CA PRO A 24 7.93 -8.72 8.77
C PRO A 24 8.43 -9.04 7.36
N VAL A 25 7.85 -8.36 6.37
CA VAL A 25 8.22 -8.49 4.96
C VAL A 25 9.18 -7.38 4.58
N VAL A 26 10.31 -7.75 3.97
CA VAL A 26 11.26 -6.82 3.36
C VAL A 26 11.11 -6.90 1.84
N GLN A 27 11.01 -5.74 1.20
CA GLN A 27 10.93 -5.60 -0.25
C GLN A 27 11.88 -4.52 -0.76
N SER A 28 12.27 -4.63 -2.02
CA SER A 28 12.99 -3.56 -2.71
C SER A 28 12.13 -2.30 -2.82
N MET A 29 12.72 -1.14 -2.56
CA MET A 29 12.04 0.13 -2.79
C MET A 29 11.74 0.32 -4.28
N ALA A 30 10.52 0.74 -4.59
CA ALA A 30 10.17 1.16 -5.94
C ALA A 30 10.96 2.44 -6.32
N PRO A 31 11.26 2.66 -7.61
CA PRO A 31 11.80 3.92 -8.08
C PRO A 31 10.89 5.10 -7.72
N ARG A 32 11.45 6.30 -7.67
CA ARG A 32 10.66 7.51 -7.45
C ARG A 32 9.66 7.71 -8.59
N GLY A 33 8.44 8.06 -8.24
CA GLY A 33 7.35 8.32 -9.18
C GLY A 33 6.23 9.12 -8.52
N VAL A 34 5.08 9.15 -9.18
CA VAL A 34 3.84 9.66 -8.59
C VAL A 34 3.18 8.49 -7.86
N ASP A 35 2.89 8.67 -6.58
CA ASP A 35 2.20 7.64 -5.81
C ASP A 35 0.74 7.53 -6.30
N THR A 36 0.29 6.30 -6.58
CA THR A 36 -1.04 6.03 -7.12
C THR A 36 -1.69 4.85 -6.42
N VAL A 37 -3.01 4.85 -6.34
CA VAL A 37 -3.81 3.72 -5.87
C VAL A 37 -4.43 3.01 -7.07
N VAL A 38 -4.34 1.67 -7.06
CA VAL A 38 -5.16 0.78 -7.89
C VAL A 38 -5.98 -0.09 -6.96
N ARG A 39 -7.29 -0.15 -7.16
CA ARG A 39 -8.20 -0.98 -6.34
C ARG A 39 -9.09 -1.83 -7.22
N ALA A 40 -9.18 -3.11 -6.89
CA ALA A 40 -10.19 -4.01 -7.42
C ALA A 40 -11.20 -4.33 -6.30
N SER A 41 -12.49 -4.23 -6.60
CA SER A 41 -13.57 -4.53 -5.66
C SER A 41 -14.79 -5.07 -6.37
N ILE A 42 -15.67 -5.76 -5.63
CA ILE A 42 -16.99 -6.17 -6.12
C ILE A 42 -18.01 -5.20 -5.53
N ASP A 43 -18.63 -4.41 -6.40
CA ASP A 43 -19.81 -3.61 -6.07
C ASP A 43 -21.07 -4.47 -6.17
N ALA A 44 -21.98 -4.32 -5.19
CA ALA A 44 -23.16 -5.16 -5.12
C ALA A 44 -24.17 -4.92 -6.27
N ALA A 45 -24.19 -3.72 -6.85
CA ALA A 45 -25.11 -3.35 -7.92
C ALA A 45 -24.47 -3.50 -9.31
N ALA A 46 -23.15 -3.27 -9.42
CA ALA A 46 -22.46 -3.17 -10.69
C ALA A 46 -21.49 -4.33 -10.98
N GLY A 47 -21.17 -5.17 -9.99
CA GLY A 47 -20.23 -6.28 -10.13
C GLY A 47 -18.78 -5.85 -9.98
N ALA A 48 -17.86 -6.41 -10.78
CA ALA A 48 -16.43 -6.13 -10.64
C ALA A 48 -16.05 -4.72 -11.12
N VAL A 49 -15.41 -3.94 -10.24
CA VAL A 49 -14.98 -2.56 -10.48
C VAL A 49 -13.47 -2.46 -10.27
N LEU A 50 -12.80 -1.79 -11.22
CA LEU A 50 -11.43 -1.32 -11.09
C LEU A 50 -11.43 0.19 -10.84
N SER A 51 -10.62 0.64 -9.89
CA SER A 51 -10.45 2.06 -9.56
C SER A 51 -8.99 2.47 -9.64
N PHE A 52 -8.75 3.71 -10.07
CA PHE A 52 -7.41 4.30 -10.19
C PHE A 52 -7.42 5.78 -9.78
N GLY A 53 -6.40 6.22 -9.05
CA GLY A 53 -6.26 7.62 -8.63
C GLY A 53 -4.89 7.92 -8.03
N LEU A 54 -4.66 9.19 -7.67
CA LEU A 54 -3.47 9.58 -6.92
C LEU A 54 -3.54 9.05 -5.49
N ALA A 55 -2.41 8.57 -4.95
CA ALA A 55 -2.35 8.11 -3.57
C ALA A 55 -2.15 9.29 -2.60
N GLY A 56 -2.46 9.03 -1.33
CA GLY A 56 -2.23 9.97 -0.23
C GLY A 56 -3.53 10.62 0.26
N ALA A 57 -3.52 10.97 1.54
CA ALA A 57 -4.71 11.50 2.24
C ALA A 57 -5.38 12.70 1.54
N PRO A 58 -4.66 13.68 0.96
CA PRO A 58 -5.32 14.77 0.25
C PRO A 58 -6.13 14.31 -0.97
N SER A 59 -5.57 13.41 -1.79
CA SER A 59 -6.21 12.89 -3.00
C SER A 59 -7.45 12.06 -2.66
N GLU A 60 -7.37 11.25 -1.61
CA GLU A 60 -8.49 10.45 -1.10
C GLU A 60 -9.63 11.34 -0.59
N LEU A 61 -9.31 12.41 0.15
CA LEU A 61 -10.32 13.35 0.67
C LEU A 61 -11.01 14.17 -0.43
N LEU A 62 -10.32 14.42 -1.55
CA LEU A 62 -10.88 15.11 -2.71
C LEU A 62 -11.66 14.18 -3.63
N GLY A 63 -11.64 12.86 -3.37
CA GLY A 63 -12.27 11.88 -4.24
C GLY A 63 -11.62 11.81 -5.62
N ASP A 64 -10.30 12.05 -5.71
CA ASP A 64 -9.55 12.02 -6.97
C ASP A 64 -9.30 10.56 -7.41
N THR A 65 -10.37 9.87 -7.78
CA THR A 65 -10.36 8.46 -8.19
C THR A 65 -11.36 8.24 -9.31
N ALA A 66 -10.91 7.62 -10.40
CA ALA A 66 -11.76 7.16 -11.49
C ALA A 66 -12.14 5.69 -11.29
N HIS A 67 -13.34 5.32 -11.74
CA HIS A 67 -13.89 3.96 -11.62
C HIS A 67 -14.33 3.42 -12.97
N ARG A 68 -14.10 2.13 -13.22
CA ARG A 68 -14.56 1.44 -14.44
C ARG A 68 -14.94 -0.01 -14.13
N LEU A 69 -15.98 -0.52 -14.81
CA LEU A 69 -16.29 -1.94 -14.81
C LEU A 69 -15.18 -2.75 -15.47
N VAL A 70 -14.86 -3.90 -14.89
CA VAL A 70 -13.93 -4.86 -15.49
C VAL A 70 -14.64 -5.56 -16.67
N PRO A 71 -13.96 -5.80 -17.82
CA PRO A 71 -14.51 -6.55 -18.95
C PRO A 71 -14.96 -7.97 -18.59
#